data_AF-D3B050-F1
#
_entry.id   AF-D3B050-F1
#
_cell.length_a   1.000
_cell.length_b   1.000
_cell.length_c   1.000
_cell.angle_alpha   90.00
_cell.angle_beta   90.00
_cell.angle_gamma   90.00
#
_symmetry.space_group_name_H-M   'P 1'
#
loop_
_entity.id
_entity.type
_entity.pdbx_description
1 polymer ?
#
loop_
_entity_poly.entity_id
_entity_poly.type
_entity_poly.pdbx_seq_one_letter_code
_entity_poly.pdbx_strand_id
1 'polypeptide(L)'
;MATIDPPFKLTDGLVFRLRSRKGLKNKDDLPDWYLAYSESDGTLISNGGYNKSSEWMLKADPTNEGVFSIKAANSNHFIAINDALEVKTPPQANPNTKMKLFFLDTGKVCVMSFTHKDKKNRAGGAGPHLGVQPRGELIGNAGRGEWGQFDFLPTDLAANNTNLTKLQKSIALNALPLSDPQHEATQLLFNHAKHRELFYGQFIVETKPVSVAKALLNADFKLPNMKVDKWAVFCAAPPSPMPSQNVKSASLKVYNLKNELVSGSDMKQTENGHYMLRSMVHGYPHNITAKYEIEAQLYSMTLKRAEPGQMIPPVPMMGEEQRAYHLKKTSLMDFDSVVFQNWVTNNRLHPMPTEIGPEPLLCYAYRVFLFIKIHFSYIYAKDVKSRKASDTIVRRATDCGGFCILYAAIMRMHGIPCRLLFGRWAATTPEPTGNVHVKGEFYCDGVGWIPYDPASAITNDHTAPYTKCFGSSGGNFITMHFDHNIQGLETIIQGKKNIEFSQGKNSTLTWTVNTN
;
A
#
# COMPACT_ATOMS: atom_id res chain seq x y z
N MET A 1 22.27 7.92 13.60
CA MET A 1 21.10 7.11 13.24
C MET A 1 20.47 6.59 14.50
N ALA A 2 19.18 6.87 14.68
CA ALA A 2 18.41 6.33 15.80
C ALA A 2 18.23 4.81 15.60
N THR A 3 18.22 4.07 16.70
CA THR A 3 17.90 2.65 16.70
C THR A 3 16.41 2.52 16.97
N ILE A 4 15.71 1.71 16.18
CA ILE A 4 14.29 1.42 16.36
C ILE A 4 14.11 -0.02 16.86
N ASP A 5 12.92 -0.30 17.40
CA ASP A 5 12.54 -1.68 17.70
C ASP A 5 12.49 -2.51 16.42
N PRO A 6 12.87 -3.80 16.47
CA PRO A 6 12.80 -4.67 15.31
C PRO A 6 11.33 -4.76 14.83
N PRO A 7 11.09 -4.78 13.50
CA PRO A 7 9.73 -4.83 12.95
C PRO A 7 9.03 -6.18 13.19
N PHE A 8 9.70 -7.13 13.83
CA PHE A 8 9.18 -8.43 14.23
C PHE A 8 9.92 -8.91 15.49
N LYS A 9 9.30 -9.84 16.23
CA LYS A 9 9.90 -10.41 17.43
C LYS A 9 11.11 -11.29 17.08
N LEU A 10 12.28 -10.93 17.60
CA LEU A 10 13.46 -11.79 17.54
C LEU A 10 13.32 -12.91 18.58
N THR A 11 13.37 -14.16 18.12
CA THR A 11 13.17 -15.34 18.97
C THR A 11 14.30 -16.35 18.77
N ASP A 12 14.57 -17.15 19.81
CA ASP A 12 15.50 -18.29 19.67
C ASP A 12 15.00 -19.24 18.59
N GLY A 13 15.91 -19.66 17.72
CA GLY A 13 15.59 -20.53 16.58
C GLY A 13 15.10 -19.81 15.32
N LEU A 14 14.87 -18.49 15.34
CA LEU A 14 14.45 -17.75 14.15
C LEU A 14 15.47 -17.93 13.02
N VAL A 15 15.05 -18.55 11.91
CA VAL A 15 15.89 -18.69 10.72
C VAL A 15 15.68 -17.50 9.78
N PHE A 16 16.76 -16.89 9.28
CA PHE A 16 16.76 -15.68 8.47
C PHE A 16 17.90 -15.66 7.44
N ARG A 17 17.91 -14.68 6.54
CA ARG A 17 19.04 -14.34 5.67
C ARG A 17 19.46 -12.89 5.87
N LEU A 18 20.75 -12.60 5.66
CA LEU A 18 21.30 -11.25 5.63
C LEU A 18 21.65 -10.90 4.18
N ARG A 19 20.91 -9.98 3.57
CA ARG A 19 21.20 -9.53 2.20
C ARG A 19 21.99 -8.22 2.21
N SER A 20 23.13 -8.21 1.53
CA SER A 20 23.93 -7.00 1.28
C SER A 20 23.44 -6.30 0.01
N ARG A 21 23.45 -4.96 -0.01
CA ARG A 21 22.88 -4.15 -1.13
C ARG A 21 23.89 -3.69 -2.18
N LYS A 22 25.15 -4.10 -2.12
CA LYS A 22 26.15 -3.72 -3.14
C LYS A 22 25.84 -4.40 -4.48
N GLY A 23 25.60 -3.58 -5.52
CA GLY A 23 25.11 -3.97 -6.85
C GLY A 23 26.14 -4.67 -7.76
N LEU A 24 26.79 -5.70 -7.26
CA LEU A 24 27.56 -6.63 -8.07
C LEU A 24 26.70 -7.89 -8.29
N LYS A 25 27.01 -8.73 -9.29
CA LYS A 25 26.29 -9.99 -9.58
C LYS A 25 26.81 -11.10 -8.67
N ASN A 26 25.94 -11.93 -8.07
CA ASN A 26 26.40 -12.97 -7.13
C ASN A 26 27.15 -14.08 -7.88
N LYS A 27 27.66 -15.10 -7.18
CA LYS A 27 28.36 -16.23 -7.83
C LYS A 27 27.50 -16.99 -8.85
N ASP A 28 26.18 -16.81 -8.79
CA ASP A 28 25.17 -17.40 -9.66
C ASP A 28 24.63 -16.39 -10.71
N ASP A 29 25.30 -15.24 -10.88
CA ASP A 29 24.93 -14.13 -11.78
C ASP A 29 23.59 -13.41 -11.47
N LEU A 30 23.05 -13.59 -10.25
CA LEU A 30 21.80 -12.98 -9.79
C LEU A 30 22.03 -11.68 -9.00
N PRO A 31 21.05 -10.75 -8.97
CA PRO A 31 21.21 -9.42 -8.36
C PRO A 31 21.20 -9.40 -6.82
N ASP A 32 20.85 -10.50 -6.14
CA ASP A 32 20.75 -10.56 -4.68
C ASP A 32 21.93 -11.33 -4.06
N TRP A 33 22.67 -10.69 -3.15
CA TRP A 33 23.81 -11.25 -2.42
C TRP A 33 23.43 -11.52 -0.98
N TYR A 34 23.61 -12.75 -0.54
CA TYR A 34 23.39 -13.13 0.84
C TYR A 34 24.72 -13.47 1.51
N LEU A 35 24.87 -13.04 2.77
CA LEU A 35 25.91 -13.59 3.62
C LEU A 35 25.66 -15.09 3.75
N ALA A 36 26.67 -15.90 3.48
CA ALA A 36 26.57 -17.34 3.49
C ALA A 36 27.79 -18.00 4.10
N TYR A 37 27.59 -19.22 4.59
CA TYR A 37 28.62 -20.12 5.04
C TYR A 37 29.01 -21.06 3.89
N SER A 38 30.31 -21.27 3.70
CA SER A 38 30.85 -22.22 2.73
C SER A 38 31.25 -23.50 3.45
N GLU A 39 30.56 -24.61 3.15
CA GLU A 39 30.85 -25.91 3.77
C GLU A 39 32.20 -26.48 3.32
N SER A 40 32.67 -26.14 2.12
CA SER A 40 33.89 -26.71 1.54
C SER A 40 35.18 -26.24 2.24
N ASP A 41 35.20 -25.00 2.72
CA ASP A 41 36.39 -24.40 3.34
C ASP A 41 36.13 -23.82 4.74
N GLY A 42 34.89 -23.93 5.24
CA GLY A 42 34.49 -23.44 6.55
C GLY A 42 34.48 -21.93 6.68
N THR A 43 34.49 -21.19 5.58
CA THR A 43 34.58 -19.72 5.58
C THR A 43 33.21 -19.04 5.41
N LEU A 44 33.16 -17.75 5.76
CA LEU A 44 32.05 -16.88 5.37
C LEU A 44 32.31 -16.29 3.99
N ILE A 45 31.26 -16.26 3.18
CA ILE A 45 31.23 -15.60 1.88
C ILE A 45 30.15 -14.52 1.89
N SER A 46 30.43 -13.39 1.23
CA SER A 46 29.54 -12.20 1.19
C SER A 46 28.58 -12.19 0.01
N ASN A 47 28.77 -13.09 -0.96
CA ASN A 47 28.09 -13.15 -2.24
C ASN A 47 27.37 -14.50 -2.46
N GLY A 48 26.88 -15.11 -1.38
CA GLY A 48 26.11 -16.34 -1.44
C GLY A 48 24.79 -16.16 -2.20
N GLY A 49 24.35 -17.24 -2.85
CA GLY A 49 23.05 -17.32 -3.50
C GLY A 49 21.90 -17.55 -2.53
N TYR A 50 20.68 -17.62 -3.06
CA TYR A 50 19.48 -17.93 -2.29
C TYR A 50 19.34 -19.45 -2.07
N ASN A 51 20.06 -19.99 -1.10
CA ASN A 51 20.09 -21.43 -0.81
C ASN A 51 20.21 -21.68 0.72
N LYS A 52 20.46 -22.93 1.13
CA LYS A 52 20.60 -23.29 2.55
C LYS A 52 21.86 -22.72 3.20
N SER A 53 22.91 -22.50 2.42
CA SER A 53 24.18 -21.99 2.93
C SER A 53 24.10 -20.51 3.32
N SER A 54 23.08 -19.77 2.84
CA SER A 54 22.77 -18.39 3.25
C SER A 54 21.74 -18.26 4.38
N GLU A 55 21.24 -19.38 4.92
CA GLU A 55 20.34 -19.37 6.07
C GLU A 55 21.11 -19.34 7.38
N TRP A 56 20.68 -18.43 8.26
CA TRP A 56 21.24 -18.22 9.59
C TRP A 56 20.14 -18.41 10.63
N MET A 57 20.48 -18.95 11.79
CA MET A 57 19.59 -19.19 12.91
C MET A 57 20.02 -18.33 14.10
N LEU A 58 19.11 -17.57 14.67
CA LEU A 58 19.35 -16.88 15.92
C LEU A 58 19.39 -17.87 17.08
N LYS A 59 20.39 -17.72 17.94
CA LYS A 59 20.48 -18.39 19.24
C LYS A 59 20.51 -17.37 20.35
N ALA A 60 19.44 -17.26 21.13
CA ALA A 60 19.35 -16.28 22.20
C ALA A 60 20.40 -16.56 23.29
N ASP A 61 21.09 -15.51 23.75
CA ASP A 61 21.99 -15.63 24.89
C ASP A 61 21.17 -15.69 26.19
N PRO A 62 21.30 -16.76 27.00
CA PRO A 62 20.47 -16.93 28.20
C PRO A 62 20.83 -15.94 29.32
N THR A 63 21.97 -15.25 29.21
CA THR A 63 22.51 -14.37 30.25
C THR A 63 22.38 -12.88 29.91
N ASN A 64 22.14 -12.53 28.64
CA ASN A 64 22.10 -11.15 28.17
C ASN A 64 20.90 -10.93 27.25
N GLU A 65 19.90 -10.17 27.73
CA GLU A 65 18.72 -9.84 26.93
C GLU A 65 19.09 -9.08 25.65
N GLY A 66 18.49 -9.49 24.52
CA GLY A 66 18.73 -8.88 23.21
C GLY A 66 20.11 -9.18 22.60
N VAL A 67 20.86 -10.14 23.17
CA VAL A 67 22.11 -10.65 22.61
C VAL A 67 21.88 -12.03 22.02
N PHE A 68 22.47 -12.29 20.87
CA PHE A 68 22.29 -13.52 20.11
C PHE A 68 23.61 -14.05 19.58
N SER A 69 23.74 -15.37 19.45
CA SER A 69 24.70 -15.96 18.52
C SER A 69 24.01 -16.22 17.17
N ILE A 70 24.72 -16.03 16.06
CA ILE A 70 24.18 -16.26 14.72
C ILE A 70 24.82 -17.52 14.14
N LYS A 71 24.08 -18.62 14.15
CA LYS A 71 24.53 -19.95 13.71
C LYS A 71 24.16 -20.18 12.24
N ALA A 72 25.03 -20.76 11.42
CA ALA A 72 24.61 -21.24 10.10
C ALA A 72 23.52 -22.31 10.26
N ALA A 73 22.42 -22.23 9.52
CA ALA A 73 21.27 -23.11 9.73
C ALA A 73 21.57 -24.59 9.40
N ASN A 74 22.49 -24.83 8.48
CA ASN A 74 22.92 -26.15 8.00
C ASN A 74 24.26 -26.64 8.59
N SER A 75 24.90 -25.89 9.49
CA SER A 75 26.20 -26.28 10.05
C SER A 75 26.30 -25.91 11.53
N ASN A 76 27.36 -26.33 12.21
CA ASN A 76 27.61 -25.94 13.60
C ASN A 76 28.41 -24.63 13.74
N HIS A 77 28.62 -23.91 12.64
CA HIS A 77 29.46 -22.71 12.65
C HIS A 77 28.66 -21.45 13.00
N PHE A 78 29.32 -20.51 13.66
CA PHE A 78 28.73 -19.26 14.11
C PHE A 78 29.44 -18.07 13.50
N ILE A 79 28.75 -16.95 13.28
CA ILE A 79 29.42 -15.69 12.94
C ILE A 79 30.13 -15.18 14.19
N ALA A 80 31.42 -14.89 14.08
CA ALA A 80 32.22 -14.28 15.15
C ALA A 80 33.01 -13.07 14.64
N ILE A 81 33.31 -12.13 15.55
CA ILE A 81 34.31 -11.09 15.35
C ILE A 81 35.38 -11.31 16.41
N ASN A 82 36.61 -11.64 16.01
CA ASN A 82 37.70 -11.94 16.94
C ASN A 82 38.36 -10.66 17.50
N ASP A 83 39.37 -10.82 18.38
CA ASP A 83 40.06 -9.70 19.02
C ASP A 83 40.76 -8.75 18.04
N ALA A 84 41.19 -9.28 16.89
CA ALA A 84 41.76 -8.54 15.77
C ALA A 84 40.71 -7.85 14.88
N LEU A 85 39.42 -7.95 15.25
CA LEU A 85 38.27 -7.40 14.53
C LEU A 85 38.08 -7.97 13.13
N GLU A 86 38.46 -9.23 12.96
CA GLU A 86 38.24 -10.02 11.76
C GLU A 86 36.99 -10.88 11.92
N VAL A 87 36.28 -11.09 10.80
CA VAL A 87 35.15 -12.02 10.78
C VAL A 87 35.68 -13.45 10.75
N LYS A 88 35.17 -14.31 11.63
CA LYS A 88 35.51 -15.74 11.72
C LYS A 88 34.24 -16.58 11.83
N THR A 89 34.43 -17.89 11.63
CA THR A 89 33.39 -18.92 11.71
C THR A 89 33.83 -20.04 12.63
N PRO A 90 33.80 -19.88 13.96
CA PRO A 90 34.11 -21.01 14.86
C PRO A 90 33.00 -22.07 14.80
N PRO A 91 33.34 -23.38 14.94
CA PRO A 91 32.38 -24.50 14.96
C PRO A 91 31.59 -24.61 16.28
N GLN A 92 31.85 -23.72 17.24
CA GLN A 92 31.21 -23.69 18.55
C GLN A 92 30.97 -22.23 18.97
N ALA A 93 29.88 -22.00 19.70
CA ALA A 93 29.60 -20.71 20.29
C ALA A 93 30.68 -20.35 21.32
N ASN A 94 31.13 -19.09 21.29
CA ASN A 94 32.12 -18.57 22.23
C ASN A 94 31.85 -17.07 22.46
N PRO A 95 32.57 -16.36 23.34
CA PRO A 95 32.31 -14.94 23.57
C PRO A 95 32.30 -14.11 22.27
N ASN A 96 33.17 -14.41 21.31
CA ASN A 96 33.27 -13.67 20.06
C ASN A 96 32.09 -13.92 19.10
N THR A 97 31.23 -14.92 19.36
CA THR A 97 30.00 -15.17 18.59
C THR A 97 28.79 -14.38 19.09
N LYS A 98 28.92 -13.67 20.22
CA LYS A 98 27.83 -12.87 20.79
C LYS A 98 27.65 -11.57 19.99
N MET A 99 26.45 -11.37 19.46
CA MET A 99 26.08 -10.27 18.58
C MET A 99 24.85 -9.52 19.10
N LYS A 100 24.77 -8.22 18.82
CA LYS A 100 23.57 -7.41 18.99
C LYS A 100 23.09 -6.89 17.63
N LEU A 101 21.79 -7.01 17.38
CA LEU A 101 21.15 -6.54 16.15
C LEU A 101 20.60 -5.14 16.37
N PHE A 102 21.04 -4.18 15.56
CA PHE A 102 20.57 -2.80 15.60
C PHE A 102 19.73 -2.50 14.36
N PHE A 103 18.43 -2.34 14.55
CA PHE A 103 17.52 -1.94 13.48
C PHE A 103 17.54 -0.42 13.33
N LEU A 104 17.68 0.02 12.09
CA LEU A 104 17.74 1.42 11.70
C LEU A 104 16.36 1.87 11.21
N ASP A 105 16.09 3.18 11.30
CA ASP A 105 14.93 3.85 10.72
C ASP A 105 14.74 3.57 9.21
N THR A 106 15.81 3.25 8.49
CA THR A 106 15.79 2.81 7.10
C THR A 106 15.24 1.40 6.87
N GLY A 107 14.86 0.68 7.93
CA GLY A 107 14.45 -0.73 7.91
C GLY A 107 15.61 -1.72 7.78
N LYS A 108 16.86 -1.25 7.87
CA LYS A 108 18.07 -2.07 7.79
C LYS A 108 18.50 -2.57 9.16
N VAL A 109 19.35 -3.59 9.18
CA VAL A 109 19.98 -4.10 10.40
C VAL A 109 21.50 -3.96 10.32
N CYS A 110 22.12 -3.58 11.43
CA CYS A 110 23.56 -3.73 11.64
C CYS A 110 23.82 -4.84 12.67
N VAL A 111 24.81 -5.68 12.42
CA VAL A 111 25.18 -6.79 13.31
C VAL A 111 26.46 -6.42 14.06
N MET A 112 26.36 -6.09 15.35
CA MET A 112 27.49 -5.59 16.15
C MET A 112 28.04 -6.70 17.07
N SER A 113 29.36 -6.77 17.23
CA SER A 113 29.96 -7.62 18.27
C SER A 113 29.57 -7.11 19.66
N PHE A 114 28.97 -7.99 20.46
CA PHE A 114 28.67 -7.69 21.86
C PHE A 114 29.93 -7.68 22.73
N THR A 115 30.84 -8.62 22.48
CA THR A 115 32.10 -8.77 23.24
C THR A 115 33.07 -7.63 23.00
N HIS A 116 33.01 -6.98 21.84
CA HIS A 116 33.85 -5.84 21.51
C HIS A 116 33.09 -4.51 21.45
N LYS A 117 31.91 -4.42 22.08
CA LYS A 117 31.03 -3.24 22.03
C LYS A 117 31.70 -1.91 22.43
N ASP A 118 32.72 -1.97 23.28
CA ASP A 118 33.45 -0.79 23.77
C ASP A 118 34.61 -0.37 22.85
N LYS A 119 35.00 -1.20 21.87
CA LYS A 119 35.99 -0.83 20.84
C LYS A 119 35.32 0.09 19.80
N LYS A 120 36.08 1.06 19.28
CA LYS A 120 35.60 1.92 18.18
C LYS A 120 35.59 1.15 16.85
N ASN A 121 34.56 1.37 16.05
CA ASN A 121 34.55 0.91 14.67
C ASN A 121 35.38 1.80 13.74
N ARG A 122 35.56 1.38 12.48
CA ARG A 122 36.28 2.17 11.46
C ARG A 122 35.71 3.58 11.22
N ALA A 123 34.45 3.84 11.56
CA ALA A 123 33.84 5.17 11.46
C ALA A 123 33.95 5.97 12.78
N GLY A 124 34.71 5.49 13.76
CA GLY A 124 34.89 6.13 15.07
C GLY A 124 33.72 5.95 16.03
N GLY A 125 32.64 5.27 15.63
CA GLY A 125 31.46 5.00 16.46
C GLY A 125 31.64 3.79 17.38
N ALA A 126 30.67 3.56 18.27
CA ALA A 126 30.69 2.44 19.20
C ALA A 126 30.51 1.08 18.50
N GLY A 127 31.33 0.11 18.92
CA GLY A 127 31.23 -1.30 18.57
C GLY A 127 31.62 -1.63 17.14
N PRO A 128 32.47 -2.64 16.91
CA PRO A 128 32.74 -3.18 15.58
C PRO A 128 31.51 -3.94 15.07
N HIS A 129 31.12 -3.65 13.82
CA HIS A 129 30.03 -4.34 13.14
C HIS A 129 30.56 -5.27 12.05
N LEU A 130 29.81 -6.33 11.79
CA LEU A 130 29.94 -7.11 10.57
C LEU A 130 29.61 -6.20 9.37
N GLY A 131 30.39 -6.32 8.30
CA GLY A 131 30.08 -5.63 7.07
C GLY A 131 30.73 -6.26 5.84
N VAL A 132 30.37 -5.71 4.68
CA VAL A 132 30.89 -6.08 3.36
C VAL A 132 31.50 -4.83 2.72
N GLN A 133 32.78 -4.90 2.39
CA GLN A 133 33.50 -3.83 1.71
C GLN A 133 33.03 -3.67 0.25
N PRO A 134 33.37 -2.54 -0.41
CA PRO A 134 33.02 -2.32 -1.82
C PRO A 134 33.46 -3.42 -2.79
N ARG A 135 34.54 -4.14 -2.49
CA ARG A 135 35.06 -5.26 -3.31
C ARG A 135 34.43 -6.62 -2.97
N GLY A 136 33.48 -6.66 -2.03
CA GLY A 136 32.87 -7.89 -1.54
C GLY A 136 33.60 -8.53 -0.36
N GLU A 137 34.75 -8.02 0.07
CA GLU A 137 35.47 -8.58 1.22
C GLU A 137 34.69 -8.39 2.52
N LEU A 138 34.67 -9.41 3.38
CA LEU A 138 34.05 -9.33 4.70
C LEU A 138 34.96 -8.59 5.68
N ILE A 139 34.36 -7.73 6.50
CA ILE A 139 35.05 -7.01 7.56
C ILE A 139 34.32 -7.12 8.89
N GLY A 140 35.08 -7.37 9.96
CA GLY A 140 34.55 -7.44 11.32
C GLY A 140 34.65 -6.12 12.06
N ASN A 141 34.90 -5.00 11.36
CA ASN A 141 35.06 -3.67 11.95
C ASN A 141 34.32 -2.57 11.18
N ALA A 142 33.21 -2.90 10.54
CA ALA A 142 32.36 -1.92 9.87
C ALA A 142 31.72 -0.98 10.90
N GLY A 143 31.39 0.24 10.44
CA GLY A 143 30.48 1.13 11.17
C GLY A 143 29.02 0.89 10.76
N ARG A 144 28.12 1.77 11.21
CA ARG A 144 26.69 1.73 10.81
C ARG A 144 26.41 2.37 9.45
N GLY A 145 27.44 2.74 8.69
CA GLY A 145 27.30 3.23 7.31
C GLY A 145 26.94 2.10 6.35
N GLU A 146 26.98 2.39 5.04
CA GLU A 146 26.54 1.45 4.00
C GLU A 146 27.17 0.05 4.09
N TRP A 147 28.42 -0.05 4.54
CA TRP A 147 29.13 -1.33 4.58
C TRP A 147 28.66 -2.26 5.69
N GLY A 148 28.06 -1.74 6.76
CA GLY A 148 27.62 -2.52 7.92
C GLY A 148 26.11 -2.78 7.98
N GLN A 149 25.37 -2.41 6.93
CA GLN A 149 23.92 -2.53 6.87
C GLN A 149 23.48 -3.72 6.00
N PHE A 150 22.52 -4.48 6.49
CA PHE A 150 21.91 -5.61 5.79
C PHE A 150 20.39 -5.46 5.75
N ASP A 151 19.76 -6.08 4.75
CA ASP A 151 18.35 -6.48 4.88
C ASP A 151 18.28 -7.75 5.74
N PHE A 152 17.42 -7.74 6.76
CA PHE A 152 17.12 -8.92 7.56
C PHE A 152 15.86 -9.60 7.00
N LEU A 153 15.98 -10.85 6.53
CA LEU A 153 14.93 -11.55 5.82
C LEU A 153 14.57 -12.86 6.53
N PRO A 154 13.54 -12.90 7.42
CA PRO A 154 13.09 -14.12 8.06
C PRO A 154 12.66 -15.20 7.05
N THR A 155 13.02 -16.45 7.31
CA THR A 155 12.76 -17.60 6.40
C THR A 155 11.63 -18.50 6.89
N ASP A 156 11.43 -18.64 8.21
CA ASP A 156 10.37 -19.50 8.77
C ASP A 156 8.95 -18.96 8.53
N LEU A 157 8.81 -17.66 8.21
CA LEU A 157 7.54 -17.12 7.73
C LEU A 157 7.11 -17.69 6.36
N ALA A 158 8.02 -18.33 5.62
CA ALA A 158 7.71 -19.02 4.37
C ALA A 158 7.33 -20.50 4.58
N ALA A 159 7.71 -21.13 5.70
CA ALA A 159 7.51 -22.57 5.92
C ALA A 159 6.07 -22.95 6.30
N ASN A 160 5.32 -22.07 6.96
CA ASN A 160 3.90 -22.29 7.26
C ASN A 160 2.95 -21.93 6.09
N ASN A 161 3.49 -21.69 4.90
CA ASN A 161 2.72 -21.49 3.68
C ASN A 161 3.45 -22.15 2.53
N THR A 162 3.11 -23.42 2.23
CA THR A 162 3.50 -24.08 0.96
C THR A 162 3.05 -23.28 -0.29
N ASN A 163 2.12 -22.32 -0.12
CA ASN A 163 1.76 -21.33 -1.13
C ASN A 163 2.81 -20.21 -1.31
N LEU A 164 3.62 -19.89 -0.30
CA LEU A 164 4.62 -18.82 -0.33
C LEU A 164 5.85 -19.19 -1.15
N THR A 165 6.24 -20.46 -1.26
CA THR A 165 7.36 -20.87 -2.14
C THR A 165 6.99 -20.82 -3.62
N LYS A 166 5.73 -21.12 -3.99
CA LYS A 166 5.20 -20.83 -5.33
C LYS A 166 5.08 -19.32 -5.58
N LEU A 167 4.63 -18.57 -4.58
CA LEU A 167 4.49 -17.11 -4.67
C LEU A 167 5.85 -16.40 -4.73
N GLN A 168 6.83 -16.82 -3.93
CA GLN A 168 8.20 -16.30 -3.93
C GLN A 168 8.95 -16.69 -5.21
N LYS A 169 8.76 -17.92 -5.72
CA LYS A 169 9.22 -18.25 -7.07
C LYS A 169 8.56 -17.36 -8.12
N SER A 170 7.27 -17.02 -8.01
CA SER A 170 6.67 -16.03 -8.92
C SER A 170 7.20 -14.60 -8.71
N ILE A 171 7.50 -14.17 -7.48
CA ILE A 171 8.04 -12.84 -7.17
C ILE A 171 9.51 -12.72 -7.64
N ALA A 172 10.29 -13.80 -7.55
CA ALA A 172 11.65 -13.87 -8.07
C ALA A 172 11.69 -14.03 -9.61
N LEU A 173 10.73 -14.75 -10.22
CA LEU A 173 10.54 -14.78 -11.68
C LEU A 173 9.97 -13.46 -12.23
N ASN A 174 9.43 -12.59 -11.37
CA ASN A 174 8.85 -11.30 -11.77
C ASN A 174 9.89 -10.17 -11.87
N ALA A 175 11.20 -10.44 -11.78
CA ALA A 175 12.23 -9.55 -12.32
C ALA A 175 12.28 -9.58 -13.87
N LEU A 176 11.13 -9.74 -14.54
CA LEU A 176 11.00 -9.39 -15.95
C LEU A 176 11.42 -7.93 -16.10
N PRO A 177 12.16 -7.59 -17.16
CA PRO A 177 12.73 -6.27 -17.33
C PRO A 177 11.63 -5.23 -17.19
N LEU A 178 11.96 -4.09 -16.58
CA LEU A 178 11.19 -2.87 -16.74
C LEU A 178 10.74 -2.81 -18.21
N SER A 179 9.51 -2.34 -18.46
CA SER A 179 9.16 -1.79 -19.78
C SER A 179 10.39 -1.12 -20.37
N ASP A 180 10.69 -1.39 -21.64
CA ASP A 180 11.94 -1.00 -22.32
C ASP A 180 12.67 0.12 -21.56
N PRO A 181 13.87 -0.11 -20.99
CA PRO A 181 14.59 0.92 -20.23
C PRO A 181 14.74 2.25 -21.00
N GLN A 182 14.63 2.21 -22.32
CA GLN A 182 14.63 3.39 -23.19
C GLN A 182 13.27 4.07 -23.36
N HIS A 183 12.17 3.43 -22.95
CA HIS A 183 10.84 4.02 -22.95
C HIS A 183 10.81 5.25 -22.04
N GLU A 184 10.27 6.36 -22.56
CA GLU A 184 10.23 7.67 -21.90
C GLU A 184 9.67 7.59 -20.46
N ALA A 185 8.58 6.84 -20.25
CA ALA A 185 8.01 6.63 -18.93
C ALA A 185 8.99 5.97 -17.94
N THR A 186 9.77 4.98 -18.38
CA THR A 186 10.78 4.32 -17.54
C THR A 186 11.90 5.28 -17.18
N GLN A 187 12.36 6.10 -18.12
CA GLN A 187 13.37 7.13 -17.86
C GLN A 187 12.83 8.18 -16.87
N LEU A 188 11.58 8.62 -17.06
CA LEU A 188 10.93 9.59 -16.19
C LEU A 188 10.80 9.08 -14.76
N LEU A 189 10.47 7.80 -14.56
CA LEU A 189 10.34 7.18 -13.23
C LEU A 189 11.60 7.37 -12.35
N PHE A 190 12.79 7.38 -12.96
CA PHE A 190 14.06 7.57 -12.27
C PHE A 190 14.62 9.01 -12.39
N ASN A 191 13.94 9.90 -13.10
CA ASN A 191 14.34 11.29 -13.24
C ASN A 191 13.83 12.15 -12.08
N HIS A 192 14.48 12.01 -10.92
CA HIS A 192 14.11 12.75 -9.70
C HIS A 192 14.26 14.27 -9.83
N ALA A 193 15.14 14.75 -10.72
CA ALA A 193 15.25 16.17 -11.03
C ALA A 193 13.96 16.68 -11.70
N LYS A 194 13.42 15.93 -12.68
CA LYS A 194 12.14 16.26 -13.32
C LYS A 194 10.97 16.17 -12.35
N HIS A 195 10.96 15.20 -11.43
CA HIS A 195 9.93 15.15 -10.39
C HIS A 195 9.95 16.42 -9.53
N ARG A 196 11.13 16.92 -9.16
CA ARG A 196 11.26 18.18 -8.43
C ARG A 196 10.82 19.38 -9.26
N GLU A 197 11.19 19.44 -10.54
CA GLU A 197 10.69 20.49 -11.43
C GLU A 197 9.15 20.54 -11.46
N LEU A 198 8.51 19.37 -11.51
CA LEU A 198 7.05 19.25 -11.53
C LEU A 198 6.40 19.55 -10.17
N PHE A 199 7.00 19.09 -9.07
CA PHE A 199 6.30 18.95 -7.78
C PHE A 199 7.05 19.49 -6.55
N TYR A 200 8.17 20.17 -6.72
CA TYR A 200 8.84 20.90 -5.64
C TYR A 200 8.28 22.31 -5.51
N GLY A 201 8.06 22.80 -4.28
CA GLY A 201 7.56 24.15 -4.02
C GLY A 201 6.18 24.15 -3.37
N GLN A 202 5.50 25.29 -3.41
CA GLN A 202 4.17 25.46 -2.83
C GLN A 202 3.08 25.13 -3.84
N PHE A 203 2.07 24.40 -3.39
CA PHE A 203 0.94 23.97 -4.21
C PHE A 203 -0.38 24.24 -3.51
N ILE A 204 -1.41 24.46 -4.30
CA ILE A 204 -2.80 24.54 -3.87
C ILE A 204 -3.65 23.57 -4.67
N VAL A 205 -4.77 23.14 -4.10
CA VAL A 205 -5.82 22.46 -4.86
C VAL A 205 -6.87 23.50 -5.21
N GLU A 206 -6.96 23.82 -6.50
CA GLU A 206 -8.04 24.66 -7.03
C GLU A 206 -9.30 23.81 -7.21
N THR A 207 -10.41 24.22 -6.60
CA THR A 207 -11.72 23.58 -6.75
C THR A 207 -12.68 24.50 -7.49
N LYS A 208 -13.35 24.02 -8.54
CA LYS A 208 -14.35 24.79 -9.31
C LYS A 208 -15.65 24.02 -9.47
N PRO A 209 -16.83 24.64 -9.25
CA PRO A 209 -18.10 23.98 -9.49
C PRO A 209 -18.22 23.62 -10.99
N VAL A 210 -18.67 22.40 -11.28
CA VAL A 210 -18.80 21.90 -12.66
C VAL A 210 -20.27 21.68 -13.01
N SER A 211 -20.99 20.90 -12.21
CA SER A 211 -22.37 20.53 -12.51
C SER A 211 -23.15 20.15 -11.27
N VAL A 212 -24.48 20.19 -11.34
CA VAL A 212 -25.36 19.55 -10.36
C VAL A 212 -25.80 18.21 -10.95
N ALA A 213 -25.42 17.13 -10.29
CA ALA A 213 -25.81 15.78 -10.69
C ALA A 213 -27.01 15.31 -9.88
N LYS A 214 -28.05 14.85 -10.59
CA LYS A 214 -29.21 14.14 -10.01
C LYS A 214 -29.16 12.69 -10.47
N ALA A 215 -28.79 11.80 -9.54
CA ALA A 215 -28.70 10.37 -9.75
C ALA A 215 -29.96 9.66 -9.26
N LEU A 216 -30.50 8.76 -10.07
CA LEU A 216 -31.51 7.79 -9.62
C LEU A 216 -31.05 6.38 -10.00
N LEU A 217 -30.83 5.54 -8.99
CA LEU A 217 -30.54 4.12 -9.14
C LEU A 217 -31.78 3.31 -8.74
N ASN A 218 -32.33 2.53 -9.68
CA ASN A 218 -33.50 1.68 -9.44
C ASN A 218 -33.11 0.20 -9.40
N ALA A 219 -33.34 -0.48 -8.27
CA ALA A 219 -33.13 -1.92 -8.13
C ALA A 219 -34.45 -2.64 -7.86
N ASP A 220 -34.81 -3.55 -8.75
CA ASP A 220 -35.99 -4.42 -8.58
C ASP A 220 -35.57 -5.74 -7.94
N PHE A 221 -36.22 -6.08 -6.83
CA PHE A 221 -36.02 -7.35 -6.13
C PHE A 221 -37.27 -8.21 -6.32
N LYS A 222 -37.09 -9.42 -6.84
CA LYS A 222 -38.17 -10.39 -7.08
C LYS A 222 -37.80 -11.74 -6.49
N LEU A 223 -38.62 -12.21 -5.55
CA LEU A 223 -38.51 -13.52 -4.90
C LEU A 223 -39.85 -14.26 -5.02
N PRO A 224 -40.23 -14.69 -6.26
CA PRO A 224 -41.58 -15.19 -6.54
C PRO A 224 -41.95 -16.47 -5.80
N ASN A 225 -40.95 -17.25 -5.38
CA ASN A 225 -41.14 -18.56 -4.73
C ASN A 225 -40.84 -18.51 -3.22
N MET A 226 -40.68 -17.32 -2.62
CA MET A 226 -40.41 -17.18 -1.19
C MET A 226 -41.46 -16.26 -0.56
N LYS A 227 -42.01 -16.65 0.59
CA LYS A 227 -42.78 -15.74 1.44
C LYS A 227 -41.80 -14.83 2.20
N VAL A 228 -41.76 -13.55 1.85
CA VAL A 228 -40.87 -12.58 2.51
C VAL A 228 -41.64 -11.75 3.53
N ASP A 229 -41.38 -11.98 4.82
CA ASP A 229 -42.03 -11.21 5.88
C ASP A 229 -41.42 -9.80 6.05
N LYS A 230 -40.12 -9.68 5.80
CA LYS A 230 -39.35 -8.45 5.97
C LYS A 230 -38.26 -8.29 4.91
N TRP A 231 -38.06 -7.05 4.46
CA TRP A 231 -36.89 -6.65 3.67
C TRP A 231 -36.03 -5.67 4.45
N ALA A 232 -34.72 -5.81 4.32
CA ALA A 232 -33.74 -4.84 4.78
C ALA A 232 -32.87 -4.44 3.58
N VAL A 233 -33.07 -3.22 3.08
CA VAL A 233 -32.38 -2.69 1.90
C VAL A 233 -31.35 -1.68 2.34
N PHE A 234 -30.13 -1.78 1.81
CA PHE A 234 -29.03 -0.90 2.14
C PHE A 234 -28.41 -0.30 0.90
N CYS A 235 -28.02 0.97 0.99
CA CYS A 235 -27.06 1.58 0.08
C CYS A 235 -26.10 2.48 0.87
N ALA A 236 -25.02 2.91 0.22
CA ALA A 236 -24.10 3.82 0.86
C ALA A 236 -24.74 5.20 1.09
N ALA A 237 -24.38 5.89 2.18
CA ALA A 237 -24.66 7.32 2.31
C ALA A 237 -23.47 8.09 1.72
N PRO A 238 -23.68 8.93 0.69
CA PRO A 238 -22.59 9.60 -0.01
C PRO A 238 -21.92 10.61 0.94
N PRO A 239 -20.58 10.60 1.05
CA PRO A 239 -19.87 11.51 1.93
C PRO A 239 -20.05 12.97 1.50
N SER A 240 -20.24 13.86 2.49
CA SER A 240 -20.41 15.30 2.30
C SER A 240 -20.10 16.07 3.59
N PRO A 241 -19.51 17.28 3.51
CA PRO A 241 -18.91 17.88 2.31
C PRO A 241 -17.58 17.22 1.95
N MET A 242 -17.19 17.32 0.68
CA MET A 242 -15.88 16.92 0.17
C MET A 242 -15.33 17.95 -0.83
N PRO A 243 -14.01 18.00 -1.06
CA PRO A 243 -13.44 18.85 -2.11
C PRO A 243 -14.01 18.59 -3.52
N SER A 244 -14.37 17.35 -3.83
CA SER A 244 -14.92 16.97 -5.16
C SER A 244 -16.44 17.06 -5.26
N GLN A 245 -17.17 17.16 -4.15
CA GLN A 245 -18.63 17.15 -4.14
C GLN A 245 -19.25 17.75 -2.87
N ASN A 246 -20.43 18.35 -3.02
CA ASN A 246 -21.31 18.71 -1.93
C ASN A 246 -22.69 18.07 -2.16
N VAL A 247 -23.03 17.07 -1.35
CA VAL A 247 -24.33 16.37 -1.43
C VAL A 247 -25.40 17.25 -0.83
N LYS A 248 -26.39 17.63 -1.65
CA LYS A 248 -27.57 18.40 -1.24
C LYS A 248 -28.63 17.49 -0.63
N SER A 249 -28.83 16.32 -1.22
CA SER A 249 -29.76 15.31 -0.70
C SER A 249 -29.32 13.90 -1.11
N ALA A 250 -29.62 12.92 -0.27
CA ALA A 250 -29.49 11.50 -0.59
C ALA A 250 -30.58 10.73 0.13
N SER A 251 -31.30 9.84 -0.56
CA SER A 251 -32.36 9.06 0.05
C SER A 251 -32.50 7.68 -0.59
N LEU A 252 -32.86 6.68 0.22
CA LEU A 252 -33.25 5.37 -0.23
C LEU A 252 -34.74 5.16 0.08
N LYS A 253 -35.52 4.94 -0.96
CA LYS A 253 -36.97 4.76 -0.88
C LYS A 253 -37.32 3.41 -1.46
N VAL A 254 -38.21 2.67 -0.80
CA VAL A 254 -38.69 1.37 -1.28
C VAL A 254 -40.16 1.48 -1.63
N TYR A 255 -40.52 0.91 -2.78
CA TYR A 255 -41.85 0.94 -3.37
C TYR A 255 -42.38 -0.48 -3.57
N ASN A 256 -43.70 -0.62 -3.53
CA ASN A 256 -44.38 -1.86 -3.89
C ASN A 256 -44.63 -1.95 -5.42
N LEU A 257 -45.29 -3.03 -5.86
CA LEU A 257 -45.65 -3.26 -7.27
C LEU A 257 -46.62 -2.23 -7.85
N LYS A 258 -47.37 -1.51 -7.01
CA LYS A 258 -48.25 -0.41 -7.42
C LYS A 258 -47.49 0.93 -7.49
N ASN A 259 -46.16 0.90 -7.30
CA ASN A 259 -45.30 2.07 -7.23
C ASN A 259 -45.69 3.04 -6.08
N GLU A 260 -46.30 2.51 -5.02
CA GLU A 260 -46.59 3.25 -3.79
C GLU A 260 -45.37 3.16 -2.86
N LEU A 261 -45.00 4.28 -2.23
CA LEU A 261 -43.91 4.32 -1.26
C LEU A 261 -44.30 3.51 -0.01
N VAL A 262 -43.50 2.49 0.33
CA VAL A 262 -43.74 1.64 1.49
C VAL A 262 -42.75 1.88 2.64
N SER A 263 -41.56 2.38 2.33
CA SER A 263 -40.59 2.79 3.35
C SER A 263 -39.62 3.84 2.83
N GLY A 264 -39.26 4.78 3.70
CA GLY A 264 -38.09 5.64 3.55
C GLY A 264 -36.83 5.02 4.17
N SER A 265 -35.73 5.77 4.21
CA SER A 265 -34.47 5.31 4.80
C SER A 265 -34.04 6.11 6.02
N ASP A 266 -33.41 5.43 6.97
CA ASP A 266 -32.62 6.04 8.03
C ASP A 266 -31.12 5.90 7.75
N MET A 267 -30.32 6.86 8.22
CA MET A 267 -28.86 6.79 8.12
C MET A 267 -28.31 5.99 9.32
N LYS A 268 -27.37 5.08 9.04
CA LYS A 268 -26.69 4.26 10.04
C LYS A 268 -25.20 4.35 9.86
N GLN A 269 -24.50 4.52 10.98
CA GLN A 269 -23.06 4.35 11.02
C GLN A 269 -22.74 2.87 11.30
N THR A 270 -21.77 2.35 10.57
CA THR A 270 -21.24 0.99 10.69
C THR A 270 -20.15 0.95 11.76
N GLU A 271 -19.75 -0.26 12.20
CA GLU A 271 -18.78 -0.42 13.30
C GLU A 271 -17.43 0.22 13.00
N ASN A 272 -17.07 0.31 11.72
CA ASN A 272 -15.85 0.94 11.27
C ASN A 272 -16.10 2.29 10.58
N GLY A 273 -17.20 2.98 10.89
CA GLY A 273 -17.36 4.40 10.60
C GLY A 273 -17.94 4.76 9.23
N HIS A 274 -18.26 3.81 8.35
CA HIS A 274 -19.00 4.11 7.11
C HIS A 274 -20.46 4.45 7.43
N TYR A 275 -21.02 5.40 6.68
CA TYR A 275 -22.42 5.74 6.75
C TYR A 275 -23.20 5.05 5.62
N MET A 276 -24.34 4.46 5.98
CA MET A 276 -25.22 3.70 5.10
C MET A 276 -26.65 4.22 5.24
N LEU A 277 -27.41 4.23 4.15
CA LEU A 277 -28.85 4.40 4.20
C LEU A 277 -29.49 3.01 4.29
N ARG A 278 -30.39 2.82 5.26
CA ARG A 278 -31.11 1.57 5.49
C ARG A 278 -32.61 1.81 5.34
N SER A 279 -33.32 0.93 4.65
CA SER A 279 -34.77 0.93 4.55
C SER A 279 -35.34 -0.43 4.96
N MET A 280 -36.38 -0.42 5.80
CA MET A 280 -37.01 -1.61 6.36
C MET A 280 -38.45 -1.72 5.88
N VAL A 281 -38.80 -2.85 5.27
CA VAL A 281 -40.16 -3.07 4.74
C VAL A 281 -40.76 -4.30 5.38
N HIS A 282 -42.03 -4.21 5.78
CA HIS A 282 -42.79 -5.29 6.43
C HIS A 282 -44.00 -5.68 5.59
N GLY A 283 -44.29 -6.99 5.45
CA GLY A 283 -45.56 -7.46 4.88
C GLY A 283 -45.70 -7.38 3.36
N TYR A 284 -44.60 -7.28 2.60
CA TYR A 284 -44.61 -7.27 1.13
C TYR A 284 -43.91 -8.53 0.59
N PRO A 285 -44.68 -9.57 0.20
CA PRO A 285 -44.18 -10.94 0.26
C PRO A 285 -43.24 -11.36 -0.87
N HIS A 286 -43.20 -10.66 -2.02
CA HIS A 286 -42.49 -11.19 -3.18
C HIS A 286 -41.67 -10.18 -3.98
N ASN A 287 -42.13 -8.93 -4.11
CA ASN A 287 -41.49 -7.96 -5.00
C ASN A 287 -41.45 -6.55 -4.38
N ILE A 288 -40.30 -5.91 -4.45
CA ILE A 288 -40.11 -4.50 -4.07
C ILE A 288 -39.19 -3.81 -5.09
N THR A 289 -39.34 -2.50 -5.24
CA THR A 289 -38.43 -1.65 -6.01
C THR A 289 -37.74 -0.66 -5.07
N ALA A 290 -36.42 -0.70 -5.00
CA ALA A 290 -35.64 0.30 -4.28
C ALA A 290 -35.16 1.40 -5.23
N LYS A 291 -35.40 2.65 -4.85
CA LYS A 291 -34.93 3.85 -5.54
C LYS A 291 -33.93 4.57 -4.65
N TYR A 292 -32.69 4.67 -5.12
CA TYR A 292 -31.63 5.42 -4.45
C TYR A 292 -31.37 6.71 -5.22
N GLU A 293 -31.73 7.83 -4.59
CA GLU A 293 -31.68 9.17 -5.16
C GLU A 293 -30.52 9.95 -4.54
N ILE A 294 -29.71 10.62 -5.36
CA ILE A 294 -28.63 11.50 -4.92
C ILE A 294 -28.71 12.80 -5.71
N GLU A 295 -28.71 13.94 -5.02
CA GLU A 295 -28.44 15.25 -5.62
C GLU A 295 -27.14 15.81 -5.04
N ALA A 296 -26.16 16.09 -5.91
CA ALA A 296 -24.88 16.63 -5.48
C ALA A 296 -24.39 17.73 -6.44
N GLN A 297 -23.83 18.81 -5.88
CA GLN A 297 -22.97 19.72 -6.62
C GLN A 297 -21.60 19.06 -6.77
N LEU A 298 -21.12 18.91 -7.99
CA LEU A 298 -19.80 18.36 -8.29
C LEU A 298 -18.80 19.46 -8.58
N TYR A 299 -17.55 19.22 -8.21
CA TYR A 299 -16.44 20.14 -8.37
C TYR A 299 -15.29 19.47 -9.09
N SER A 300 -14.66 20.18 -10.03
CA SER A 300 -13.34 19.81 -10.53
C SER A 300 -12.30 20.17 -9.48
N MET A 301 -11.21 19.42 -9.48
CA MET A 301 -10.06 19.62 -8.60
C MET A 301 -8.80 19.64 -9.46
N THR A 302 -7.95 20.65 -9.30
CA THR A 302 -6.66 20.73 -9.98
C THR A 302 -5.57 21.14 -9.01
N LEU A 303 -4.55 20.31 -8.86
CA LEU A 303 -3.31 20.62 -8.16
C LEU A 303 -2.53 21.65 -9.00
N LYS A 304 -2.32 22.84 -8.45
CA LYS A 304 -1.61 23.94 -9.10
C LYS A 304 -0.45 24.38 -8.25
N ARG A 305 0.67 24.69 -8.90
CA ARG A 305 1.77 25.42 -8.28
C ARG A 305 1.25 26.80 -7.89
N ALA A 306 1.57 27.24 -6.68
CA ALA A 306 1.26 28.59 -6.25
C ALA A 306 2.15 29.60 -6.98
N GLU A 307 1.58 30.69 -7.48
CA GLU A 307 2.34 31.76 -8.09
C GLU A 307 3.15 32.53 -7.03
N PRO A 308 4.31 33.12 -7.38
CA PRO A 308 5.07 33.95 -6.45
C PRO A 308 4.19 35.06 -5.84
N GLY A 309 4.10 35.09 -4.51
CA GLY A 309 3.27 36.05 -3.78
C GLY A 309 1.77 35.72 -3.72
N GLN A 310 1.33 34.62 -4.30
CA GLN A 310 -0.05 34.15 -4.17
C GLN A 310 -0.36 33.81 -2.71
N MET A 311 -1.47 34.34 -2.19
CA MET A 311 -1.99 33.93 -0.90
C MET A 311 -2.39 32.45 -0.96
N ILE A 312 -1.78 31.63 -0.11
CA ILE A 312 -2.11 30.22 0.04
C ILE A 312 -3.22 30.11 1.09
N PRO A 313 -4.43 29.64 0.72
CA PRO A 313 -5.48 29.41 1.70
C PRO A 313 -5.00 28.42 2.76
N PRO A 314 -5.22 28.69 4.06
CA PRO A 314 -4.85 27.75 5.09
C PRO A 314 -5.64 26.45 4.91
N VAL A 315 -4.94 25.33 4.81
CA VAL A 315 -5.54 24.01 4.77
C VAL A 315 -5.60 23.48 6.21
N PRO A 316 -6.79 23.23 6.77
CA PRO A 316 -6.90 22.69 8.13
C PRO A 316 -6.16 21.37 8.23
N MET A 317 -5.32 21.24 9.26
CA MET A 317 -4.66 19.97 9.57
C MET A 317 -5.72 18.90 9.85
N MET A 318 -5.46 17.69 9.36
CA MET A 318 -6.32 16.54 9.62
C MET A 318 -6.27 16.17 11.11
N GLY A 319 -7.43 16.10 11.76
CA GLY A 319 -7.53 15.63 13.14
C GLY A 319 -7.06 14.18 13.31
N GLU A 320 -6.62 13.82 14.51
CA GLU A 320 -6.00 12.50 14.78
C GLU A 320 -6.92 11.33 14.46
N GLU A 321 -8.21 11.40 14.80
CA GLU A 321 -9.19 10.34 14.51
C GLU A 321 -9.37 10.15 13.01
N GLN A 322 -9.52 11.24 12.26
CA GLN A 322 -9.64 11.19 10.80
C GLN A 322 -8.35 10.67 10.16
N ARG A 323 -7.20 11.06 10.69
CA ARG A 323 -5.89 10.56 10.24
C ARG A 323 -5.78 9.06 10.48
N ALA A 324 -6.10 8.60 11.69
CA ALA A 324 -6.08 7.18 12.03
C ALA A 324 -7.03 6.37 11.14
N TYR A 325 -8.23 6.89 10.86
CA TYR A 325 -9.18 6.27 9.93
C TYR A 325 -8.58 6.09 8.53
N HIS A 326 -7.97 7.14 7.96
CA HIS A 326 -7.39 7.10 6.61
C HIS A 326 -5.99 6.48 6.53
N LEU A 327 -5.42 6.04 7.66
CA LEU A 327 -4.21 5.22 7.74
C LEU A 327 -4.50 3.76 8.05
N LYS A 328 -5.73 3.45 8.45
CA LYS A 328 -6.13 2.12 8.91
C LYS A 328 -5.90 1.06 7.81
N LYS A 329 -5.38 -0.09 8.25
CA LYS A 329 -5.32 -1.32 7.45
C LYS A 329 -6.73 -1.90 7.23
N THR A 330 -6.97 -2.44 6.05
CA THR A 330 -8.23 -3.10 5.68
C THR A 330 -7.97 -4.53 5.20
N SER A 331 -9.03 -5.30 4.91
CA SER A 331 -8.93 -6.70 4.43
C SER A 331 -8.12 -6.85 3.12
N LEU A 332 -8.20 -5.86 2.24
CA LEU A 332 -7.51 -5.82 0.94
C LEU A 332 -6.20 -5.02 0.95
N MET A 333 -5.93 -4.18 1.94
CA MET A 333 -4.66 -3.44 2.08
C MET A 333 -3.73 -4.16 3.06
N ASP A 334 -3.18 -5.30 2.65
CA ASP A 334 -2.30 -6.11 3.50
C ASP A 334 -0.84 -5.64 3.47
N PHE A 335 -0.62 -4.34 3.68
CA PHE A 335 0.69 -3.71 3.60
C PHE A 335 1.66 -4.09 4.73
N ASP A 336 1.16 -4.75 5.77
CA ASP A 336 1.95 -5.38 6.83
C ASP A 336 2.43 -6.80 6.46
N SER A 337 1.97 -7.35 5.32
CA SER A 337 2.45 -8.65 4.87
C SER A 337 3.91 -8.56 4.41
N VAL A 338 4.69 -9.59 4.76
CA VAL A 338 6.11 -9.72 4.33
C VAL A 338 6.23 -9.65 2.81
N VAL A 339 5.27 -10.22 2.08
CA VAL A 339 5.22 -10.18 0.61
C VAL A 339 5.16 -8.74 0.10
N PHE A 340 4.23 -7.95 0.65
CA PHE A 340 4.07 -6.55 0.26
C PHE A 340 5.29 -5.72 0.61
N GLN A 341 5.80 -5.82 1.85
CA GLN A 341 6.95 -5.04 2.32
C GLN A 341 8.23 -5.34 1.51
N ASN A 342 8.47 -6.63 1.21
CA ASN A 342 9.60 -7.03 0.38
C ASN A 342 9.46 -6.47 -1.04
N TRP A 343 8.26 -6.51 -1.61
CA TRP A 343 8.00 -5.95 -2.93
C TRP A 343 8.23 -4.43 -2.97
N VAL A 344 7.72 -3.68 -2.00
CA VAL A 344 7.96 -2.23 -1.88
C VAL A 344 9.46 -1.94 -1.78
N THR A 345 10.19 -2.71 -0.97
CA THR A 345 11.63 -2.57 -0.78
C THR A 345 12.43 -2.86 -2.05
N ASN A 346 12.09 -3.93 -2.77
CA ASN A 346 12.78 -4.36 -3.97
C ASN A 346 12.53 -3.41 -5.16
N ASN A 347 11.35 -2.78 -5.20
CA ASN A 347 11.00 -1.80 -6.24
C ASN A 347 11.32 -0.35 -5.85
N ARG A 348 12.02 -0.14 -4.72
CA ARG A 348 12.43 1.19 -4.22
C ARG A 348 11.22 2.14 -4.03
N LEU A 349 10.11 1.62 -3.55
CA LEU A 349 8.85 2.37 -3.35
C LEU A 349 8.74 3.02 -1.96
N HIS A 350 9.84 3.04 -1.20
CA HIS A 350 9.97 3.88 -0.01
C HIS A 350 10.29 5.33 -0.40
N PRO A 351 9.91 6.34 0.41
CA PRO A 351 10.46 7.68 0.29
C PRO A 351 11.99 7.63 0.32
N MET A 352 12.64 8.36 -0.58
CA MET A 352 14.11 8.32 -0.70
C MET A 352 14.76 9.54 -0.03
N PRO A 353 15.96 9.39 0.57
CA PRO A 353 16.77 10.53 0.92
C PRO A 353 17.27 11.24 -0.36
N THR A 354 17.33 12.57 -0.31
CA THR A 354 17.91 13.43 -1.36
C THR A 354 18.98 14.32 -0.74
N GLU A 355 19.79 14.97 -1.57
CA GLU A 355 20.85 15.90 -1.12
C GLU A 355 20.33 17.03 -0.22
N ILE A 356 19.07 17.43 -0.41
CA ILE A 356 18.43 18.53 0.32
C ILE A 356 17.43 18.06 1.40
N GLY A 357 17.41 16.77 1.73
CA GLY A 357 16.50 16.19 2.72
C GLY A 357 15.64 15.05 2.16
N PRO A 358 14.57 14.63 2.86
CA PRO A 358 13.69 13.57 2.37
C PRO A 358 12.99 13.98 1.06
N GLU A 359 12.68 13.00 0.20
CA GLU A 359 11.90 13.21 -1.01
C GLU A 359 10.57 13.93 -0.69
N PRO A 360 10.27 15.06 -1.34
CA PRO A 360 9.01 15.78 -1.12
C PRO A 360 7.80 14.87 -1.39
N LEU A 361 6.76 14.98 -0.57
CA LEU A 361 5.60 14.09 -0.62
C LEU A 361 4.96 14.02 -2.02
N LEU A 362 4.82 15.15 -2.72
CA LEU A 362 4.25 15.16 -4.08
C LEU A 362 5.15 14.43 -5.10
N CYS A 363 6.48 14.57 -4.98
CA CYS A 363 7.43 13.81 -5.80
C CYS A 363 7.31 12.31 -5.54
N TYR A 364 7.23 11.93 -4.26
CA TYR A 364 7.06 10.55 -3.83
C TYR A 364 5.74 9.95 -4.35
N ALA A 365 4.62 10.62 -4.09
CA ALA A 365 3.29 10.21 -4.50
C ALA A 365 3.17 10.04 -6.02
N TYR A 366 3.77 10.97 -6.79
CA TYR A 366 3.82 10.90 -8.25
C TYR A 366 4.69 9.73 -8.73
N ARG A 367 5.84 9.48 -8.10
CA ARG A 367 6.72 8.35 -8.44
C ARG A 367 6.03 7.01 -8.23
N VAL A 368 5.29 6.83 -7.13
CA VAL A 368 4.48 5.63 -6.88
C VAL A 368 3.38 5.48 -7.93
N PHE A 369 2.71 6.58 -8.29
CA PHE A 369 1.66 6.59 -9.31
C PHE A 369 2.21 6.16 -10.68
N LEU A 370 3.33 6.77 -11.09
CA LEU A 370 4.01 6.48 -12.34
C LEU A 370 4.52 5.03 -12.37
N PHE A 371 5.04 4.52 -11.25
CA PHE A 371 5.44 3.12 -11.12
C PHE A 371 4.26 2.17 -11.42
N ILE A 372 3.10 2.38 -10.80
CA ILE A 372 1.91 1.55 -11.05
C ILE A 372 1.49 1.64 -12.52
N LYS A 373 1.50 2.85 -13.09
CA LYS A 373 1.15 3.07 -14.49
C LYS A 373 2.03 2.26 -15.46
N ILE A 374 3.33 2.18 -15.18
CA ILE A 374 4.32 1.55 -16.05
C ILE A 374 4.29 0.02 -15.92
N HIS A 375 4.09 -0.49 -14.71
CA HIS A 375 4.35 -1.89 -14.39
C HIS A 375 3.11 -2.79 -14.33
N PHE A 376 1.92 -2.25 -14.56
CA PHE A 376 0.68 -2.99 -14.43
C PHE A 376 -0.25 -2.82 -15.63
N SER A 377 -1.10 -3.82 -15.84
CA SER A 377 -2.09 -3.85 -16.91
C SER A 377 -3.51 -3.80 -16.37
N TYR A 378 -4.37 -3.02 -17.02
CA TYR A 378 -5.79 -2.97 -16.67
C TYR A 378 -6.51 -4.23 -17.18
N ILE A 379 -7.31 -4.85 -16.31
CA ILE A 379 -8.28 -5.90 -16.67
C ILE A 379 -9.65 -5.55 -16.12
N TYR A 380 -10.70 -6.06 -16.75
CA TYR A 380 -12.07 -5.76 -16.33
C TYR A 380 -12.42 -6.45 -15.00
N ALA A 381 -13.31 -5.82 -14.24
CA ALA A 381 -13.73 -6.29 -12.92
C ALA A 381 -14.23 -7.75 -12.88
N LYS A 382 -14.76 -8.27 -13.99
CA LYS A 382 -15.21 -9.66 -14.14
C LYS A 382 -14.04 -10.67 -14.17
N ASP A 383 -12.87 -10.22 -14.61
CA ASP A 383 -11.66 -11.05 -14.78
C ASP A 383 -10.73 -10.94 -13.54
N VAL A 384 -11.01 -10.01 -12.64
CA VAL A 384 -10.28 -9.82 -11.37
C VAL A 384 -10.66 -10.91 -10.38
N LYS A 385 -9.70 -11.80 -10.07
CA LYS A 385 -9.88 -12.86 -9.06
C LYS A 385 -9.80 -12.35 -7.62
N SER A 386 -8.98 -11.33 -7.38
CA SER A 386 -8.77 -10.72 -6.07
C SER A 386 -8.27 -9.29 -6.26
N ARG A 387 -8.69 -8.38 -5.37
CA ARG A 387 -8.22 -6.98 -5.31
C ARG A 387 -7.27 -6.73 -4.14
N LYS A 388 -6.89 -7.77 -3.42
CA LYS A 388 -5.92 -7.67 -2.32
C LYS A 388 -4.58 -7.18 -2.87
N ALA A 389 -3.92 -6.27 -2.15
CA ALA A 389 -2.74 -5.58 -2.64
C ALA A 389 -1.59 -6.56 -2.97
N SER A 390 -1.36 -7.56 -2.12
CA SER A 390 -0.42 -8.66 -2.40
C SER A 390 -0.72 -9.42 -3.70
N ASP A 391 -2.00 -9.66 -4.00
CA ASP A 391 -2.41 -10.42 -5.17
C ASP A 391 -2.28 -9.58 -6.44
N THR A 392 -2.60 -8.29 -6.36
CA THR A 392 -2.37 -7.33 -7.44
C THR A 392 -0.88 -7.27 -7.80
N ILE A 393 0.01 -7.20 -6.80
CA ILE A 393 1.47 -7.22 -6.99
C ILE A 393 1.92 -8.45 -7.78
N VAL A 394 1.43 -9.63 -7.39
CA VAL A 394 1.82 -10.90 -8.01
C VAL A 394 1.29 -11.01 -9.44
N ARG A 395 0.05 -10.58 -9.67
CA ARG A 395 -0.62 -10.66 -10.97
C ARG A 395 -0.16 -9.59 -11.96
N ARG A 396 0.30 -8.44 -11.46
CA ARG A 396 0.55 -7.23 -12.24
C ARG A 396 -0.62 -6.76 -13.11
N ALA A 397 -1.83 -7.19 -12.75
CA ALA A 397 -3.03 -6.82 -13.46
C ALA A 397 -4.22 -6.81 -12.51
N THR A 398 -5.04 -5.77 -12.62
CA THR A 398 -6.26 -5.62 -11.83
C THR A 398 -7.18 -4.55 -12.46
N ASP A 399 -8.31 -4.25 -11.83
CA ASP A 399 -9.24 -3.21 -12.24
C ASP A 399 -9.02 -1.90 -11.46
N CYS A 400 -9.90 -0.91 -11.66
CA CYS A 400 -9.81 0.39 -11.00
C CYS A 400 -9.81 0.31 -9.47
N GLY A 401 -10.57 -0.63 -8.89
CA GLY A 401 -10.56 -0.89 -7.47
C GLY A 401 -9.21 -1.40 -6.98
N GLY A 402 -8.66 -2.43 -7.63
CA GLY A 402 -7.38 -3.00 -7.22
C GLY A 402 -6.20 -2.03 -7.35
N PHE A 403 -6.22 -1.16 -8.37
CA PHE A 403 -5.18 -0.13 -8.52
C PHE A 403 -5.22 0.91 -7.40
N CYS A 404 -6.40 1.41 -7.06
CA CYS A 404 -6.54 2.37 -5.97
C CYS A 404 -6.18 1.74 -4.61
N ILE A 405 -6.51 0.46 -4.40
CA ILE A 405 -6.12 -0.29 -3.20
C ILE A 405 -4.60 -0.42 -3.11
N LEU A 406 -3.92 -0.81 -4.20
CA LEU A 406 -2.46 -0.93 -4.22
C LEU A 406 -1.79 0.42 -3.93
N TYR A 407 -2.21 1.49 -4.62
CA TYR A 407 -1.66 2.82 -4.39
C TYR A 407 -1.86 3.26 -2.93
N ALA A 408 -3.09 3.18 -2.41
CA ALA A 408 -3.39 3.56 -1.03
C ALA A 408 -2.62 2.70 -0.02
N ALA A 409 -2.42 1.40 -0.27
CA ALA A 409 -1.64 0.53 0.60
C ALA A 409 -0.18 1.00 0.70
N ILE A 410 0.43 1.43 -0.41
CA ILE A 410 1.80 2.01 -0.42
C ILE A 410 1.82 3.34 0.35
N MET A 411 0.84 4.22 0.13
CA MET A 411 0.82 5.52 0.84
C MET A 411 0.59 5.34 2.35
N ARG A 412 -0.37 4.49 2.75
CA ARG A 412 -0.73 4.27 4.17
C ARG A 412 0.39 3.58 4.96
N MET A 413 1.15 2.67 4.35
CA MET A 413 2.32 2.09 5.05
C MET A 413 3.40 3.12 5.38
N HIS A 414 3.41 4.27 4.69
CA HIS A 414 4.32 5.39 4.93
C HIS A 414 3.67 6.52 5.74
N GLY A 415 2.56 6.25 6.41
CA GLY A 415 1.90 7.23 7.27
C GLY A 415 1.23 8.37 6.50
N ILE A 416 0.98 8.20 5.19
CA ILE A 416 0.30 9.19 4.36
C ILE A 416 -1.19 8.84 4.28
N PRO A 417 -2.09 9.70 4.81
CA PRO A 417 -3.52 9.43 4.75
C PRO A 417 -3.99 9.36 3.31
N CYS A 418 -4.71 8.29 2.98
CA CYS A 418 -5.22 8.05 1.65
C CYS A 418 -6.63 7.49 1.75
N ARG A 419 -7.52 7.81 0.81
CA ARG A 419 -8.90 7.30 0.78
C ARG A 419 -9.31 6.88 -0.61
N LEU A 420 -10.08 5.80 -0.70
CA LEU A 420 -10.66 5.36 -1.96
C LEU A 420 -12.05 5.96 -2.12
N LEU A 421 -12.35 6.41 -3.33
CA LEU A 421 -13.62 7.00 -3.72
C LEU A 421 -14.39 5.98 -4.56
N PHE A 422 -15.26 5.21 -3.91
CA PHE A 422 -16.14 4.27 -4.60
C PHE A 422 -17.38 5.01 -5.08
N GLY A 423 -17.65 4.93 -6.38
CA GLY A 423 -18.72 5.75 -6.95
C GLY A 423 -19.02 5.47 -8.40
N ARG A 424 -19.63 6.47 -9.05
CA ARG A 424 -20.03 6.42 -10.44
C ARG A 424 -19.72 7.69 -11.20
N TRP A 425 -19.36 7.56 -12.47
CA TRP A 425 -19.31 8.70 -13.39
C TRP A 425 -20.71 9.29 -13.57
N ALA A 426 -20.80 10.61 -13.49
CA ALA A 426 -21.99 11.41 -13.78
C ALA A 426 -22.13 11.62 -15.30
N ALA A 427 -22.15 10.52 -16.06
CA ALA A 427 -22.30 10.54 -17.51
C ALA A 427 -23.80 10.59 -17.88
N THR A 428 -24.15 11.35 -18.91
CA THR A 428 -25.55 11.50 -19.37
C THR A 428 -26.06 10.29 -20.15
N THR A 429 -25.17 9.42 -20.65
CA THR A 429 -25.55 8.25 -21.42
C THR A 429 -25.79 7.03 -20.52
N PRO A 430 -26.94 6.35 -20.65
CA PRO A 430 -27.20 5.09 -19.95
C PRO A 430 -26.33 3.98 -20.56
N GLU A 431 -25.10 3.86 -20.10
CA GLU A 431 -24.28 2.67 -20.29
C GLU A 431 -24.82 1.53 -19.41
N PRO A 432 -25.25 0.38 -19.97
CA PRO A 432 -25.84 -0.72 -19.22
C PRO A 432 -24.97 -1.26 -18.07
N THR A 433 -23.64 -1.06 -18.15
CA THR A 433 -22.67 -1.62 -17.20
C THR A 433 -21.50 -0.68 -16.85
N GLY A 434 -21.41 0.51 -17.46
CA GLY A 434 -20.14 1.24 -17.64
C GLY A 434 -19.81 2.39 -16.67
N ASN A 435 -20.73 2.77 -15.77
CA ASN A 435 -20.52 3.99 -14.97
C ASN A 435 -19.85 3.77 -13.61
N VAL A 436 -19.62 2.53 -13.15
CA VAL A 436 -18.93 2.29 -11.86
C VAL A 436 -17.44 2.53 -12.00
N HIS A 437 -16.86 3.25 -11.06
CA HIS A 437 -15.42 3.48 -11.03
C HIS A 437 -14.92 3.67 -9.60
N VAL A 438 -13.62 3.46 -9.43
CA VAL A 438 -12.91 3.73 -8.18
C VAL A 438 -11.70 4.59 -8.54
N LYS A 439 -11.61 5.75 -7.90
CA LYS A 439 -10.42 6.60 -7.87
C LYS A 439 -10.00 6.81 -6.43
N GLY A 440 -8.96 7.60 -6.17
CA GLY A 440 -8.58 7.89 -4.79
C GLY A 440 -8.12 9.32 -4.59
N GLU A 441 -7.88 9.64 -3.32
CA GLU A 441 -7.24 10.87 -2.90
C GLU A 441 -6.21 10.57 -1.81
N PHE A 442 -5.10 11.31 -1.78
CA PHE A 442 -4.17 11.31 -0.66
C PHE A 442 -4.07 12.71 -0.05
N TYR A 443 -3.80 12.79 1.24
CA TYR A 443 -3.70 14.05 1.95
C TYR A 443 -2.24 14.51 2.04
N CYS A 444 -1.98 15.75 1.66
CA CYS A 444 -0.69 16.41 1.77
C CYS A 444 -0.83 17.62 2.70
N ASP A 445 -0.03 17.65 3.77
CA ASP A 445 -0.08 18.72 4.75
C ASP A 445 0.17 20.09 4.08
N GLY A 446 -0.69 21.07 4.38
CA GLY A 446 -0.65 22.40 3.77
C GLY A 446 -1.21 22.49 2.34
N VAL A 447 -1.52 21.38 1.67
CA VAL A 447 -2.09 21.34 0.30
C VAL A 447 -3.52 20.78 0.29
N GLY A 448 -3.80 19.76 1.12
CA GLY A 448 -5.11 19.13 1.26
C GLY A 448 -5.22 17.79 0.54
N TRP A 449 -6.45 17.42 0.15
CA TRP A 449 -6.74 16.18 -0.57
C TRP A 449 -6.42 16.32 -2.05
N ILE A 450 -5.57 15.44 -2.56
CA ILE A 450 -5.08 15.46 -3.94
C ILE A 450 -5.60 14.21 -4.66
N PRO A 451 -6.34 14.37 -5.77
CA PRO A 451 -6.93 13.24 -6.49
C PRO A 451 -5.88 12.47 -7.28
N TYR A 452 -6.10 11.16 -7.41
CA TYR A 452 -5.34 10.30 -8.29
C TYR A 452 -6.24 9.20 -8.87
N ASP A 453 -5.97 8.79 -10.11
CA ASP A 453 -6.70 7.72 -10.80
C ASP A 453 -5.74 6.88 -11.65
N PRO A 454 -5.11 5.84 -11.07
CA PRO A 454 -4.09 5.06 -11.77
C PRO A 454 -4.70 4.24 -12.91
N ALA A 455 -5.97 3.85 -12.80
CA ALA A 455 -6.65 3.08 -13.83
C ALA A 455 -6.83 3.88 -15.11
N SER A 456 -7.40 5.09 -14.99
CA SER A 456 -7.53 6.00 -16.12
C SER A 456 -6.16 6.41 -16.67
N ALA A 457 -5.14 6.51 -15.82
CA ALA A 457 -3.76 6.78 -16.27
C ALA A 457 -3.21 5.65 -17.13
N ILE A 458 -3.40 4.39 -16.73
CA ILE A 458 -2.95 3.21 -17.48
C ILE A 458 -3.65 3.16 -18.84
N THR A 459 -4.96 3.40 -18.88
CA THR A 459 -5.75 3.20 -20.10
C THR A 459 -5.76 4.41 -21.05
N ASN A 460 -5.61 5.64 -20.54
CA ASN A 460 -5.89 6.86 -21.33
C ASN A 460 -4.78 7.93 -21.29
N ASP A 461 -3.80 7.84 -20.38
CA ASP A 461 -2.76 8.86 -20.26
C ASP A 461 -1.46 8.42 -20.97
N HIS A 462 -1.35 8.72 -22.26
CA HIS A 462 -0.20 8.30 -23.08
C HIS A 462 0.84 9.40 -23.31
N THR A 463 0.71 10.55 -22.67
CA THR A 463 1.57 11.71 -22.94
C THR A 463 2.37 12.06 -21.69
N ALA A 464 3.69 12.08 -21.78
CA ALA A 464 4.54 12.59 -20.70
C ALA A 464 4.12 14.05 -20.33
N PRO A 465 4.15 14.42 -19.05
CA PRO A 465 4.65 13.66 -17.91
C PRO A 465 3.59 12.74 -17.26
N TYR A 466 2.55 12.31 -17.96
CA TYR A 466 1.54 11.38 -17.43
C TYR A 466 0.83 11.87 -16.16
N THR A 467 0.51 13.16 -16.13
CA THR A 467 -0.14 13.83 -14.99
C THR A 467 -1.64 14.05 -15.19
N LYS A 468 -2.25 13.61 -16.31
CA LYS A 468 -3.68 13.89 -16.58
C LYS A 468 -4.59 13.31 -15.51
N CYS A 469 -4.16 12.21 -14.90
CA CYS A 469 -4.89 11.50 -13.84
C CYS A 469 -4.18 11.59 -12.47
N PHE A 470 -3.24 12.52 -12.29
CA PHE A 470 -2.55 12.78 -11.03
C PHE A 470 -2.69 14.25 -10.63
N GLY A 471 -3.31 14.52 -9.48
CA GLY A 471 -3.62 15.87 -9.05
C GLY A 471 -4.75 16.54 -9.83
N SER A 472 -5.47 15.83 -10.69
CA SER A 472 -6.60 16.37 -11.46
C SER A 472 -7.84 15.49 -11.34
N SER A 473 -9.01 16.11 -11.24
CA SER A 473 -10.32 15.46 -11.41
C SER A 473 -11.31 16.40 -12.07
N GLY A 474 -12.02 15.92 -13.09
CA GLY A 474 -12.90 16.74 -13.94
C GLY A 474 -14.27 17.10 -13.34
N GLY A 475 -14.59 16.72 -12.10
CA GLY A 475 -15.88 17.03 -11.48
C GLY A 475 -17.08 16.30 -12.10
N ASN A 476 -16.84 15.12 -12.66
CA ASN A 476 -17.83 14.28 -13.33
C ASN A 476 -18.05 12.94 -12.61
N PHE A 477 -17.83 12.88 -11.30
CA PHE A 477 -17.89 11.64 -10.52
C PHE A 477 -18.60 11.84 -9.19
N ILE A 478 -19.59 11.00 -8.90
CA ILE A 478 -20.27 10.95 -7.60
C ILE A 478 -19.62 9.88 -6.75
N THR A 479 -18.98 10.30 -5.66
CA THR A 479 -18.51 9.43 -4.59
C THR A 479 -19.70 9.01 -3.74
N MET A 480 -19.89 7.69 -3.65
CA MET A 480 -20.98 7.06 -2.91
C MET A 480 -20.53 6.58 -1.53
N HIS A 481 -19.27 6.15 -1.38
CA HIS A 481 -18.65 5.94 -0.06
C HIS A 481 -17.13 6.01 -0.13
N PHE A 482 -16.51 6.13 1.05
CA PHE A 482 -15.08 5.94 1.23
C PHE A 482 -14.75 4.49 1.51
N ASP A 483 -13.57 4.08 1.03
CA ASP A 483 -12.90 2.84 1.39
C ASP A 483 -13.75 1.57 1.25
N HIS A 484 -13.14 0.43 1.56
CA HIS A 484 -13.77 -0.87 1.49
C HIS A 484 -13.81 -1.49 2.89
N ASN A 485 -14.25 -2.76 2.99
CA ASN A 485 -14.43 -3.48 4.24
C ASN A 485 -15.42 -2.79 5.19
N ILE A 486 -16.66 -2.62 4.75
CA ILE A 486 -17.77 -2.09 5.57
C ILE A 486 -18.18 -3.17 6.57
N GLN A 487 -18.06 -2.90 7.88
CA GLN A 487 -18.23 -3.88 8.95
C GLN A 487 -19.45 -3.62 9.83
N GLY A 488 -20.07 -4.69 10.31
CA GLY A 488 -21.15 -4.57 11.29
C GLY A 488 -22.44 -3.99 10.72
N LEU A 489 -22.72 -4.22 9.43
CA LEU A 489 -23.98 -3.85 8.80
C LEU A 489 -25.12 -4.65 9.45
N GLU A 490 -25.89 -4.00 10.31
CA GLU A 490 -27.00 -4.64 11.02
C GLU A 490 -28.18 -4.87 10.08
N THR A 491 -28.30 -6.09 9.57
CA THR A 491 -29.39 -6.48 8.67
C THR A 491 -30.73 -6.70 9.39
N ILE A 492 -30.72 -6.80 10.72
CA ILE A 492 -31.83 -7.19 11.61
C ILE A 492 -32.33 -8.64 11.37
N ILE A 493 -32.26 -9.14 10.14
CA ILE A 493 -32.72 -10.47 9.72
C ILE A 493 -31.65 -11.53 9.94
N GLN A 494 -30.40 -11.24 9.56
CA GLN A 494 -29.27 -12.18 9.62
C GLN A 494 -28.15 -11.71 10.56
N GLY A 495 -28.48 -10.77 11.47
CA GLY A 495 -27.51 -10.11 12.33
C GLY A 495 -26.57 -9.17 11.57
N LYS A 496 -25.38 -8.98 12.12
CA LYS A 496 -24.34 -8.12 11.56
C LYS A 496 -23.64 -8.82 10.38
N LYS A 497 -23.45 -8.07 9.29
CA LYS A 497 -22.75 -8.53 8.09
C LYS A 497 -21.61 -7.60 7.74
N ASN A 498 -20.57 -8.16 7.13
CA ASN A 498 -19.49 -7.39 6.54
C ASN A 498 -19.64 -7.47 5.02
N ILE A 499 -19.47 -6.34 4.34
CA ILE A 499 -19.45 -6.28 2.87
C ILE A 499 -18.19 -5.54 2.44
N GLU A 500 -17.64 -5.92 1.29
CA GLU A 500 -16.38 -5.33 0.85
C GLU A 500 -16.57 -3.88 0.37
N PHE A 501 -17.61 -3.59 -0.41
CA PHE A 501 -17.94 -2.23 -0.86
C PHE A 501 -19.39 -2.18 -1.37
N SER A 502 -19.93 -0.97 -1.59
CA SER A 502 -21.32 -0.75 -2.00
C SER A 502 -21.42 0.23 -3.18
N GLN A 503 -21.56 -0.31 -4.40
CA GLN A 503 -21.65 0.49 -5.65
C GLN A 503 -22.95 0.22 -6.47
N GLY A 504 -23.92 -0.48 -5.87
CA GLY A 504 -25.25 -0.70 -6.46
C GLY A 504 -25.25 -1.45 -7.80
N LYS A 505 -24.53 -2.57 -7.92
CA LYS A 505 -24.28 -3.27 -9.20
C LYS A 505 -25.52 -3.70 -10.01
N ASN A 506 -26.72 -3.73 -9.45
CA ASN A 506 -27.93 -4.24 -10.13
C ASN A 506 -29.04 -3.18 -10.21
N SER A 507 -28.78 -2.07 -10.90
CA SER A 507 -29.81 -1.05 -11.10
C SER A 507 -29.70 -0.32 -12.43
N THR A 508 -30.82 -0.15 -13.14
CA THR A 508 -30.95 0.78 -14.26
C THR A 508 -30.87 2.20 -13.73
N LEU A 509 -29.98 3.01 -14.31
CA LEU A 509 -29.65 4.33 -13.82
C LEU A 509 -30.13 5.38 -14.83
N THR A 510 -30.92 6.35 -14.37
CA THR A 510 -31.40 7.47 -15.18
C THR A 510 -30.80 8.75 -14.64
N TRP A 511 -30.06 9.49 -15.48
CA TRP A 511 -29.44 10.75 -15.14
C TRP A 511 -30.19 11.92 -15.78
N THR A 512 -30.27 13.04 -15.08
CA THR A 512 -30.56 14.34 -15.69
C THR A 512 -29.47 15.31 -15.23
N VAL A 513 -28.60 15.71 -16.16
CA VAL A 513 -27.56 16.72 -15.92
C VAL A 513 -28.08 18.04 -16.46
N ASN A 514 -28.31 19.00 -15.56
CA ASN A 514 -28.54 20.38 -15.97
C ASN A 514 -27.18 21.07 -16.01
N THR A 515 -26.68 21.33 -17.22
CA THR A 515 -25.54 22.21 -17.43
C THR A 515 -26.04 23.65 -17.33
N ASN A 516 -25.52 24.42 -16.37
CA ASN A 516 -25.76 25.86 -16.31
C ASN A 516 -24.93 26.59 -17.37
#